data_AF-A0A537W810-F1
#
_entry.id   AF-A0A537W810-F1
#
_cell.length_a   1.000
_cell.length_b   1.000
_cell.length_c   1.000
_cell.angle_alpha   90.00
_cell.angle_beta   90.00
_cell.angle_gamma   90.00
#
_symmetry.space_group_name_H-M   'P 1'
#
loop_
_entity.id
_entity.type
_entity.pdbx_description
1 polymer ?
#
loop_
_entity_poly.entity_id
_entity_poly.type
_entity_poly.pdbx_seq_one_letter_code
_entity_poly.pdbx_strand_id
1 'polypeptide(L)'
;VKGAWGTGERDVLARFPDLVTCRAMGEGFTWDTQDRARDIAAARAAWELATAMIADPSYRMVLLDELNIVLRYGYLPLDEVMAALTRDRILMTRALMLQGTGSDVGKSLLVAGLARVFTRRGLKVRPFKPQNMSNNAAVTAEGGEIGRAQALQARACGAPPAIDMNPVLLKPQTDGMAQLIVCGRVHSALSARDYRALAPSLLPQVLAAFHRLAASADLILVEGAGSPAEINLRAGDIANMGFAEAADVPVVLIGDIERGGVIAQFVGTHALLSRSEQTRLAGYVVNKFRGDPRLFDGGIAEIGERTGLACFGVVPYFADAGLLPAEDSMALAPHPNPLPAGGERESGVQWRTGEGHRVKIAVPLLPRIANFDDLDPLRAEPGVDLVLVRPGQPLPRDVALVILPGSKATLADLAFMREQGWDIDILAHQRQGGHILGLCGGYQMLGRRIADPDGCEGPPAEMPGLGLLDIETVLGGDKRLAQVTGHEIPTGMPVWGYEMHLGITIGPGLKRPMLDLHGHPDGAVSADGRVMGCYLHGLFASDPFRRAFLARFGTTPGAIEYEPMIENVLDRLADHLERHLDVPALLAAARPPRLTRAA
;
A
#
# COMPACT_ATOMS: atom_id res chain seq x y z
N VAL A 1 -19.24 37.33 -25.52
CA VAL A 1 -19.70 38.67 -25.11
C VAL A 1 -19.49 39.62 -26.29
N LYS A 2 -20.13 39.31 -27.41
CA LYS A 2 -19.94 39.99 -28.70
C LYS A 2 -21.26 40.63 -29.11
N GLY A 3 -21.18 41.76 -29.82
CA GLY A 3 -22.34 42.46 -30.36
C GLY A 3 -23.08 41.66 -31.43
N ALA A 4 -24.26 42.15 -31.83
CA ALA A 4 -25.09 41.53 -32.85
C ALA A 4 -24.54 41.66 -34.29
N TRP A 5 -23.39 42.30 -34.47
CA TRP A 5 -22.78 42.56 -35.79
C TRP A 5 -22.23 41.27 -36.40
N GLY A 6 -22.40 41.12 -37.73
CA GLY A 6 -21.91 39.97 -38.47
C GLY A 6 -20.38 39.91 -38.45
N THR A 7 -19.82 38.75 -38.10
CA THR A 7 -18.37 38.54 -38.03
C THR A 7 -17.99 37.27 -38.76
N GLY A 8 -16.83 37.24 -39.43
CA GLY A 8 -16.39 36.08 -40.21
C GLY A 8 -16.31 34.78 -39.41
N GLU A 9 -16.02 34.83 -38.11
CA GLU A 9 -16.05 33.64 -37.24
C GLU A 9 -17.45 33.06 -37.10
N ARG A 10 -18.48 33.91 -37.07
CA ARG A 10 -19.88 33.49 -36.95
C ARG A 10 -20.33 32.76 -38.21
N ASP A 11 -19.90 33.23 -39.37
CA ASP A 11 -20.21 32.60 -40.66
C ASP A 11 -19.55 31.21 -40.79
N VAL A 12 -18.37 31.03 -40.19
CA VAL A 12 -17.70 29.72 -40.12
C VAL A 12 -18.41 28.80 -39.13
N LEU A 13 -18.69 29.27 -37.91
CA LEU A 13 -19.33 28.46 -36.87
C LEU A 13 -20.77 28.07 -37.22
N ALA A 14 -21.48 28.92 -37.97
CA ALA A 14 -22.84 28.63 -38.46
C ALA A 14 -22.88 27.44 -39.44
N ARG A 15 -21.74 27.02 -40.01
CA ARG A 15 -21.67 25.81 -40.86
C ARG A 15 -21.72 24.51 -40.06
N PHE A 16 -21.64 24.57 -38.73
CA PHE A 16 -21.63 23.41 -37.83
C PHE A 16 -22.74 23.51 -36.77
N PRO A 17 -24.02 23.63 -37.16
CA PRO A 17 -25.13 23.88 -36.23
C PRO A 17 -25.34 22.75 -35.21
N ASP A 18 -24.95 21.52 -35.55
CA ASP A 18 -25.06 20.35 -34.67
C ASP A 18 -23.93 20.25 -33.64
N LEU A 19 -22.85 21.03 -33.82
CA LEU A 19 -21.63 20.96 -32.99
C LEU A 19 -21.38 22.25 -32.20
N VAL A 20 -22.01 23.37 -32.58
CA VAL A 20 -21.71 24.68 -32.01
C VAL A 20 -23.00 25.42 -31.66
N THR A 21 -23.12 25.81 -30.39
CA THR A 21 -24.15 26.76 -29.94
C THR A 21 -23.54 28.16 -29.84
N CYS A 22 -24.00 29.09 -30.69
CA CYS A 22 -23.58 30.49 -30.66
C CYS A 22 -24.63 31.37 -29.99
N ARG A 23 -24.25 32.10 -28.93
CA ARG A 23 -25.12 33.07 -28.24
C ARG A 23 -24.45 34.45 -28.24
N ALA A 24 -25.12 35.43 -28.86
CA ALA A 24 -24.77 36.84 -28.67
C ALA A 24 -25.39 37.32 -27.36
N MET A 25 -24.59 37.94 -26.50
CA MET A 25 -25.01 38.27 -25.12
C MET A 25 -24.82 39.77 -24.80
N GLY A 26 -24.84 40.63 -25.82
CA GLY A 26 -24.77 42.08 -25.69
C GLY A 26 -24.91 42.78 -27.05
N GLU A 27 -24.98 44.11 -27.06
CA GLU A 27 -25.04 44.90 -28.30
C GLU A 27 -23.66 45.15 -28.94
N GLY A 28 -22.60 44.87 -28.20
CA GLY A 28 -21.21 45.12 -28.58
C GLY A 28 -20.67 46.32 -27.81
N PHE A 29 -19.41 46.26 -27.39
CA PHE A 29 -18.78 47.35 -26.64
C PHE A 29 -18.11 48.30 -27.63
N THR A 30 -18.65 49.50 -27.80
CA THR A 30 -17.93 50.61 -28.44
C THR A 30 -17.06 51.32 -27.42
N TRP A 31 -15.96 51.94 -27.86
CA TRP A 31 -15.03 52.67 -26.98
C TRP A 31 -15.69 53.84 -26.23
N ASP A 32 -16.80 54.36 -26.75
CA ASP A 32 -17.67 55.33 -26.07
C ASP A 32 -18.81 54.61 -25.34
N THR A 33 -18.71 54.53 -24.01
CA THR A 33 -19.73 53.94 -23.14
C THR A 33 -20.97 54.83 -23.10
N GLN A 34 -22.02 54.49 -23.85
CA GLN A 34 -23.26 55.29 -23.91
C GLN A 34 -24.13 55.12 -22.65
N ASP A 35 -24.06 53.96 -21.97
CA ASP A 35 -24.75 53.69 -20.69
C ASP A 35 -24.07 52.54 -19.91
N ARG A 36 -23.29 52.90 -18.88
CA ARG A 36 -22.54 51.94 -18.07
C ARG A 36 -23.43 50.97 -17.28
N ALA A 37 -24.61 51.41 -16.82
CA ALA A 37 -25.48 50.55 -16.02
C ALA A 37 -26.09 49.43 -16.90
N ARG A 38 -26.46 49.78 -18.12
CA ARG A 38 -26.93 48.84 -19.14
C ARG A 38 -25.86 47.82 -19.53
N ASP A 39 -24.61 48.26 -19.70
CA ASP A 39 -23.48 47.37 -20.03
C ASP A 39 -23.16 46.38 -18.90
N ILE A 40 -23.22 46.84 -17.64
CA ILE A 40 -23.06 45.96 -16.47
C ILE A 40 -24.18 44.91 -16.43
N ALA A 41 -25.43 45.31 -16.69
CA ALA A 41 -26.56 44.38 -16.72
C ALA A 41 -26.42 43.32 -17.83
N ALA A 42 -26.02 43.74 -19.03
CA ALA A 42 -25.74 42.83 -20.14
C ALA A 42 -24.59 41.86 -19.83
N ALA A 43 -23.49 42.37 -19.22
CA ALA A 43 -22.37 41.54 -18.81
C ALA A 43 -22.76 40.51 -17.74
N ARG A 44 -23.61 40.87 -16.77
CA ARG A 44 -24.13 39.93 -15.75
C ARG A 44 -25.03 38.87 -16.37
N ALA A 45 -25.99 39.23 -17.22
CA ALA A 45 -26.84 38.27 -17.90
C ALA A 45 -26.03 37.31 -18.80
N ALA A 46 -25.00 37.83 -19.47
CA ALA A 46 -24.08 37.02 -20.25
C ALA A 46 -23.29 36.02 -19.37
N TRP A 47 -22.84 36.48 -18.20
CA TRP A 47 -22.08 35.68 -17.26
C TRP A 47 -22.90 34.54 -16.63
N GLU A 48 -24.17 34.79 -16.30
CA GLU A 48 -25.09 33.76 -15.80
C GLU A 48 -25.27 32.62 -16.83
N LEU A 49 -25.50 32.97 -18.10
CA LEU A 49 -25.66 31.99 -19.17
C LEU A 49 -24.33 31.25 -19.46
N ALA A 50 -23.20 31.96 -19.47
CA ALA A 50 -21.89 31.34 -19.59
C ALA A 50 -21.62 30.33 -18.47
N THR A 51 -21.96 30.68 -17.23
CA THR A 51 -21.81 29.79 -16.06
C THR A 51 -22.69 28.54 -16.19
N ALA A 52 -23.93 28.69 -16.68
CA ALA A 52 -24.80 27.56 -16.97
C ALA A 52 -24.22 26.64 -18.06
N MET A 53 -23.66 27.20 -19.14
CA MET A 53 -23.00 26.43 -20.21
C MET A 53 -21.72 25.73 -19.72
N ILE A 54 -20.95 26.36 -18.84
CA ILE A 54 -19.74 25.78 -18.24
C ILE A 54 -20.11 24.58 -17.36
N ALA A 55 -21.22 24.65 -16.62
CA ALA A 55 -21.69 23.59 -15.75
C ALA A 55 -22.40 22.44 -16.49
N ASP A 56 -22.75 22.62 -17.76
CA ASP A 56 -23.47 21.62 -18.56
C ASP A 56 -22.49 20.65 -19.25
N PRO A 57 -22.51 19.35 -18.90
CA PRO A 57 -21.54 18.38 -19.39
C PRO A 57 -21.69 18.05 -20.89
N SER A 58 -22.77 18.50 -21.55
CA SER A 58 -22.92 18.37 -23.00
C SER A 58 -21.97 19.27 -23.79
N TYR A 59 -21.47 20.36 -23.18
CA TYR A 59 -20.48 21.25 -23.80
C TYR A 59 -19.06 20.80 -23.46
N ARG A 60 -18.29 20.41 -24.48
CA ARG A 60 -16.88 20.04 -24.31
C ARG A 60 -15.94 21.25 -24.17
N MET A 61 -16.36 22.41 -24.66
CA MET A 61 -15.59 23.65 -24.63
C MET A 61 -16.55 24.84 -24.67
N VAL A 62 -16.35 25.80 -23.77
CA VAL A 62 -17.07 27.08 -23.78
C VAL A 62 -16.06 28.20 -24.07
N LEU A 63 -16.26 28.91 -25.16
CA LEU A 63 -15.43 30.05 -25.56
C LEU A 63 -16.08 31.37 -25.10
N LEU A 64 -15.41 32.08 -24.20
CA LEU A 64 -15.87 33.37 -23.69
C LEU A 64 -15.15 34.52 -24.40
N ASP A 65 -15.62 34.83 -25.61
CA ASP A 65 -15.09 35.92 -26.42
C ASP A 65 -15.29 37.29 -25.73
N GLU A 66 -14.24 38.10 -25.67
CA GLU A 66 -14.15 39.45 -25.06
C GLU A 66 -14.36 39.55 -23.53
N LEU A 67 -14.22 38.46 -22.79
CA LEU A 67 -14.32 38.49 -21.32
C LEU A 67 -13.28 39.44 -20.68
N ASN A 68 -12.08 39.52 -21.26
CA ASN A 68 -11.01 40.43 -20.85
C ASN A 68 -11.45 41.90 -20.86
N ILE A 69 -12.29 42.32 -21.81
CA ILE A 69 -12.81 43.69 -21.87
C ILE A 69 -13.74 43.96 -20.68
N VAL A 70 -14.68 43.06 -20.44
CA VAL A 70 -15.64 43.14 -19.32
C VAL A 70 -14.94 43.20 -17.96
N LEU A 71 -13.89 42.38 -17.79
CA LEU A 71 -13.06 42.39 -16.58
C LEU A 71 -12.24 43.69 -16.45
N ARG A 72 -11.64 44.16 -17.54
CA ARG A 72 -10.83 45.39 -17.55
C ARG A 72 -11.61 46.62 -17.13
N TYR A 73 -12.88 46.73 -17.53
CA TYR A 73 -13.75 47.85 -17.18
C TYR A 73 -14.53 47.64 -15.86
N GLY A 74 -14.32 46.51 -15.18
CA GLY A 74 -14.95 46.20 -13.90
C GLY A 74 -16.47 46.01 -14.00
N TYR A 75 -16.96 45.51 -15.14
CA TYR A 75 -18.39 45.24 -15.33
C TYR A 75 -18.81 43.92 -14.68
N LEU A 76 -17.85 43.00 -14.51
CA LEU A 76 -17.97 41.81 -13.67
C LEU A 76 -16.88 41.81 -12.59
N PRO A 77 -17.20 41.42 -11.35
CA PRO A 77 -16.18 41.22 -10.32
C PRO A 77 -15.23 40.08 -10.68
N LEU A 78 -13.92 40.33 -10.67
CA LEU A 78 -12.91 39.31 -10.99
C LEU A 78 -13.01 38.11 -10.04
N ASP A 79 -13.23 38.33 -8.76
CA ASP A 79 -13.33 37.26 -7.76
C ASP A 79 -14.53 36.33 -8.01
N GLU A 80 -15.66 36.88 -8.49
CA GLU A 80 -16.85 36.10 -8.88
C GLU A 80 -16.56 35.23 -10.11
N VAL A 81 -15.88 35.81 -11.10
CA VAL A 81 -15.48 35.12 -12.32
C VAL A 81 -14.48 34.01 -12.03
N MET A 82 -13.46 34.31 -11.22
CA MET A 82 -12.47 33.34 -10.78
C MET A 82 -13.15 32.23 -9.98
N ALA A 83 -13.97 32.54 -8.99
CA ALA A 83 -14.67 31.55 -8.18
C ALA A 83 -15.50 30.57 -9.02
N ALA A 84 -16.20 31.04 -10.07
CA ALA A 84 -16.97 30.14 -10.94
C ALA A 84 -16.08 29.29 -11.85
N LEU A 85 -15.03 29.88 -12.46
CA LEU A 85 -14.10 29.16 -13.34
C LEU A 85 -13.19 28.19 -12.58
N THR A 86 -12.95 28.44 -11.29
CA THR A 86 -12.15 27.60 -10.42
C THR A 86 -12.97 26.66 -9.56
N ARG A 87 -14.31 26.77 -9.56
CA ARG A 87 -15.22 25.93 -8.76
C ARG A 87 -14.97 24.44 -8.98
N ASP A 88 -14.73 24.06 -10.23
CA ASP A 88 -14.40 22.68 -10.63
C ASP A 88 -12.89 22.45 -10.82
N ARG A 89 -12.10 23.54 -10.92
CA ARG A 89 -10.65 23.51 -11.20
C ARG A 89 -9.76 23.48 -9.95
N ILE A 90 -10.29 23.88 -8.79
CA ILE A 90 -9.63 23.73 -7.47
C ILE A 90 -9.76 22.30 -6.92
N LEU A 91 -10.50 21.41 -7.59
CA LEU A 91 -10.76 20.03 -7.13
C LEU A 91 -10.36 18.92 -8.13
N MET A 92 -9.58 19.21 -9.17
CA MET A 92 -9.14 18.15 -10.07
C MET A 92 -7.91 17.45 -9.51
N THR A 93 -8.16 16.53 -8.57
CA THR A 93 -7.21 15.50 -8.17
C THR A 93 -6.43 15.02 -9.38
N ARG A 94 -5.11 15.00 -9.29
CA ARG A 94 -4.26 14.37 -10.30
C ARG A 94 -3.94 12.95 -9.88
N ALA A 95 -3.73 12.08 -10.84
CA ALA A 95 -3.29 10.71 -10.60
C ALA A 95 -2.02 10.41 -11.41
N LEU A 96 -1.13 9.62 -10.83
CA LEU A 96 0.03 9.05 -11.49
C LEU A 96 0.19 7.59 -11.04
N MET A 97 0.28 6.68 -11.99
CA MET A 97 0.43 5.26 -11.73
C MET A 97 1.86 4.79 -11.90
N LEU A 98 2.37 4.00 -10.97
CA LEU A 98 3.67 3.34 -11.02
C LEU A 98 3.45 1.85 -11.28
N GLN A 99 3.88 1.38 -12.45
CA GLN A 99 3.84 -0.04 -12.83
C GLN A 99 5.27 -0.58 -12.92
N GLY A 100 5.46 -1.85 -12.61
CA GLY A 100 6.78 -2.47 -12.58
C GLY A 100 6.99 -3.32 -13.81
N THR A 101 8.22 -3.49 -14.28
CA THR A 101 8.54 -4.50 -15.30
C THR A 101 8.48 -5.94 -14.75
N GLY A 102 8.27 -6.10 -13.44
CA GLY A 102 8.11 -7.37 -12.74
C GLY A 102 7.66 -7.20 -11.29
N SER A 103 7.56 -8.32 -10.57
CA SER A 103 7.34 -8.36 -9.12
C SER A 103 8.62 -7.99 -8.35
N ASP A 104 8.45 -7.29 -7.22
CA ASP A 104 9.55 -6.87 -6.34
C ASP A 104 10.62 -5.98 -7.03
N VAL A 105 10.21 -5.16 -8.01
CA VAL A 105 11.08 -4.09 -8.58
C VAL A 105 11.17 -2.85 -7.68
N GLY A 106 10.55 -2.87 -6.49
CA GLY A 106 10.52 -1.76 -5.53
C GLY A 106 9.40 -0.74 -5.71
N LYS A 107 8.31 -1.07 -6.43
CA LYS A 107 7.14 -0.19 -6.63
C LYS A 107 6.61 0.38 -5.32
N SER A 108 6.32 -0.49 -4.35
CA SER A 108 5.66 -0.15 -3.09
C SER A 108 6.48 0.86 -2.28
N LEU A 109 7.80 0.68 -2.27
CA LEU A 109 8.77 1.59 -1.65
C LEU A 109 8.85 2.92 -2.39
N LEU A 110 8.91 2.93 -3.72
CA LEU A 110 8.92 4.17 -4.50
C LEU A 110 7.63 4.97 -4.32
N VAL A 111 6.46 4.30 -4.29
CA VAL A 111 5.17 4.96 -4.02
C VAL A 111 5.15 5.56 -2.62
N ALA A 112 5.65 4.84 -1.59
CA ALA A 112 5.75 5.37 -0.23
C ALA A 112 6.69 6.59 -0.17
N GLY A 113 7.87 6.51 -0.79
CA GLY A 113 8.81 7.62 -0.83
C GLY A 113 8.24 8.85 -1.56
N LEU A 114 7.67 8.68 -2.75
CA LEU A 114 7.04 9.77 -3.50
C LEU A 114 5.84 10.37 -2.77
N ALA A 115 5.04 9.53 -2.10
CA ALA A 115 3.97 9.99 -1.23
C ALA A 115 4.48 10.94 -0.15
N ARG A 116 5.58 10.56 0.52
CA ARG A 116 6.21 11.37 1.55
C ARG A 116 6.79 12.67 0.98
N VAL A 117 7.45 12.63 -0.19
CA VAL A 117 7.95 13.81 -0.90
C VAL A 117 6.83 14.82 -1.16
N PHE A 118 5.73 14.39 -1.78
CA PHE A 118 4.64 15.29 -2.14
C PHE A 118 3.84 15.78 -0.93
N THR A 119 3.73 14.96 0.12
CA THR A 119 3.12 15.36 1.40
C THR A 119 3.93 16.45 2.08
N ARG A 120 5.27 16.31 2.13
CA ARG A 120 6.18 17.35 2.67
C ARG A 120 6.13 18.66 1.87
N ARG A 121 5.73 18.60 0.60
CA ARG A 121 5.47 19.77 -0.27
C ARG A 121 4.06 20.37 -0.11
N GLY A 122 3.28 19.90 0.87
CA GLY A 122 1.98 20.46 1.23
C GLY A 122 0.79 19.92 0.44
N LEU A 123 0.97 18.90 -0.40
CA LEU A 123 -0.13 18.26 -1.13
C LEU A 123 -0.86 17.25 -0.23
N LYS A 124 -2.18 17.17 -0.36
CA LYS A 124 -2.99 16.06 0.17
C LYS A 124 -2.83 14.85 -0.74
N VAL A 125 -1.89 13.98 -0.40
CA VAL A 125 -1.61 12.77 -1.18
C VAL A 125 -2.44 11.60 -0.66
N ARG A 126 -2.90 10.72 -1.56
CA ARG A 126 -3.48 9.42 -1.20
C ARG A 126 -2.83 8.30 -2.01
N PRO A 127 -2.52 7.14 -1.41
CA PRO A 127 -2.09 5.98 -2.17
C PRO A 127 -3.30 5.20 -2.67
N PHE A 128 -3.14 4.48 -3.76
CA PHE A 128 -4.16 3.57 -4.27
C PHE A 128 -3.52 2.36 -4.93
N LYS A 129 -3.83 1.16 -4.47
CA LYS A 129 -3.45 -0.09 -5.14
C LYS A 129 -4.72 -0.83 -5.54
N PRO A 130 -5.10 -0.85 -6.83
CA PRO A 130 -6.37 -1.42 -7.28
C PRO A 130 -6.56 -2.87 -6.81
N GLN A 131 -5.48 -3.64 -6.86
CA GLN A 131 -5.43 -5.02 -6.39
C GLN A 131 -4.06 -5.30 -5.75
N ASN A 132 -4.07 -5.90 -4.56
CA ASN A 132 -2.87 -6.44 -3.93
C ASN A 132 -3.00 -7.94 -3.69
N MET A 133 -1.87 -8.63 -3.51
CA MET A 133 -1.78 -10.02 -3.08
C MET A 133 -0.73 -10.14 -1.97
N SER A 134 -1.16 -10.24 -0.71
CA SER A 134 -0.25 -10.43 0.44
C SER A 134 -0.96 -11.01 1.66
N ASN A 135 -0.25 -11.88 2.39
CA ASN A 135 -0.69 -12.33 3.72
C ASN A 135 -0.40 -11.30 4.82
N ASN A 136 0.48 -10.32 4.57
CA ASN A 136 0.74 -9.23 5.49
C ASN A 136 -0.25 -8.07 5.27
N ALA A 137 -1.05 -7.75 6.30
CA ALA A 137 -2.16 -6.82 6.17
C ALA A 137 -2.36 -5.97 7.42
N ALA A 138 -3.00 -4.82 7.23
CA ALA A 138 -3.34 -3.87 8.28
C ALA A 138 -4.86 -3.75 8.42
N VAL A 139 -5.30 -3.45 9.63
CA VAL A 139 -6.71 -3.15 9.93
C VAL A 139 -6.95 -1.65 9.84
N THR A 140 -7.99 -1.24 9.13
CA THR A 140 -8.42 0.16 9.01
C THR A 140 -9.33 0.54 10.18
N ALA A 141 -9.46 1.84 10.46
CA ALA A 141 -10.30 2.33 11.56
C ALA A 141 -11.79 1.98 11.40
N GLU A 142 -12.25 1.75 10.17
CA GLU A 142 -13.63 1.36 9.86
C GLU A 142 -13.88 -0.16 9.92
N GLY A 143 -12.91 -0.94 10.42
CA GLY A 143 -13.05 -2.39 10.61
C GLY A 143 -12.85 -3.20 9.32
N GLY A 144 -12.02 -2.72 8.39
CA GLY A 144 -11.65 -3.42 7.16
C GLY A 144 -10.17 -3.80 7.11
N GLU A 145 -9.79 -4.59 6.12
CA GLU A 145 -8.41 -5.05 5.92
C GLU A 145 -7.82 -4.54 4.59
N ILE A 146 -6.57 -4.05 4.64
CA ILE A 146 -5.77 -3.67 3.46
C ILE A 146 -4.36 -4.26 3.53
N GLY A 147 -3.65 -4.35 2.40
CA GLY A 147 -2.25 -4.79 2.40
C GLY A 147 -1.33 -3.90 3.25
N ARG A 148 -0.30 -4.49 3.89
CA ARG A 148 0.66 -3.75 4.73
C ARG A 148 1.38 -2.64 3.97
N ALA A 149 1.71 -2.88 2.70
CA ALA A 149 2.31 -1.88 1.82
C ALA A 149 1.44 -0.63 1.70
N GLN A 150 0.12 -0.77 1.57
CA GLN A 150 -0.80 0.37 1.45
C GLN A 150 -0.95 1.10 2.78
N ALA A 151 -0.89 0.39 3.92
CA ALA A 151 -0.84 1.04 5.23
C ALA A 151 0.44 1.87 5.41
N LEU A 152 1.60 1.35 4.97
CA LEU A 152 2.86 2.11 4.96
C LEU A 152 2.80 3.33 4.03
N GLN A 153 2.19 3.18 2.85
CA GLN A 153 1.99 4.30 1.93
C GLN A 153 1.02 5.34 2.50
N ALA A 154 -0.03 4.92 3.21
CA ALA A 154 -0.96 5.82 3.89
C ALA A 154 -0.23 6.64 4.95
N ARG A 155 0.61 5.97 5.75
CA ARG A 155 1.51 6.60 6.71
C ARG A 155 2.44 7.61 6.06
N ALA A 156 3.06 7.25 4.93
CA ALA A 156 3.89 8.17 4.15
C ALA A 156 3.12 9.41 3.64
N CYS A 157 1.82 9.27 3.38
CA CYS A 157 0.92 10.37 3.03
C CYS A 157 0.48 11.23 4.24
N GLY A 158 0.85 10.87 5.48
CA GLY A 158 0.28 11.46 6.69
C GLY A 158 -1.24 11.22 6.81
N ALA A 159 -1.73 10.09 6.30
CA ALA A 159 -3.15 9.75 6.22
C ALA A 159 -3.45 8.44 6.98
N PRO A 160 -4.63 8.30 7.60
CA PRO A 160 -5.04 7.03 8.18
C PRO A 160 -5.25 5.97 7.07
N PRO A 161 -4.91 4.69 7.32
CA PRO A 161 -5.28 3.58 6.45
C PRO A 161 -6.79 3.52 6.22
N ALA A 162 -7.22 3.36 4.96
CA ALA A 162 -8.62 3.25 4.57
C ALA A 162 -8.82 2.14 3.53
N ILE A 163 -9.97 1.46 3.54
CA ILE A 163 -10.28 0.35 2.63
C ILE A 163 -10.21 0.75 1.16
N ASP A 164 -10.54 2.01 0.87
CA ASP A 164 -10.50 2.51 -0.50
C ASP A 164 -9.07 2.56 -1.06
N MET A 165 -8.03 2.59 -0.20
CA MET A 165 -6.63 2.57 -0.66
C MET A 165 -6.22 1.21 -1.24
N ASN A 166 -6.95 0.15 -0.92
CA ASN A 166 -6.74 -1.19 -1.47
C ASN A 166 -8.07 -1.96 -1.56
N PRO A 167 -8.91 -1.68 -2.59
CA PRO A 167 -10.27 -2.23 -2.65
C PRO A 167 -10.31 -3.73 -2.92
N VAL A 168 -9.26 -4.32 -3.50
CA VAL A 168 -9.14 -5.78 -3.69
C VAL A 168 -7.84 -6.28 -3.09
N LEU A 169 -7.92 -7.21 -2.15
CA LEU A 169 -6.76 -7.87 -1.54
C LEU A 169 -6.93 -9.39 -1.62
N LEU A 170 -5.92 -10.06 -2.17
CA LEU A 170 -5.82 -11.51 -2.21
C LEU A 170 -4.86 -11.99 -1.11
N LYS A 171 -5.28 -12.98 -0.32
CA LYS A 171 -4.44 -13.61 0.69
C LYS A 171 -4.19 -15.08 0.32
N PRO A 172 -2.99 -15.44 -0.17
CA PRO A 172 -2.68 -16.81 -0.56
C PRO A 172 -2.90 -17.84 0.58
N GLN A 173 -3.51 -18.98 0.22
CA GLN A 173 -3.80 -20.13 1.08
C GLN A 173 -3.15 -21.41 0.51
N THR A 174 -3.55 -22.59 0.99
CA THR A 174 -3.10 -23.88 0.44
C THR A 174 -3.63 -24.16 -0.96
N ASP A 175 -2.99 -25.10 -1.66
CA ASP A 175 -3.49 -25.70 -2.91
C ASP A 175 -3.78 -24.71 -4.06
N GLY A 176 -3.09 -23.58 -4.08
CA GLY A 176 -3.29 -22.54 -5.10
C GLY A 176 -4.57 -21.72 -4.92
N MET A 177 -5.19 -21.80 -3.74
CA MET A 177 -6.32 -20.98 -3.34
C MET A 177 -5.86 -19.63 -2.77
N ALA A 178 -6.73 -18.63 -2.83
CA ALA A 178 -6.57 -17.37 -2.14
C ALA A 178 -7.91 -16.89 -1.56
N GLN A 179 -7.85 -16.32 -0.36
CA GLN A 179 -8.97 -15.58 0.20
C GLN A 179 -9.07 -14.22 -0.48
N LEU A 180 -10.24 -13.92 -1.04
CA LEU A 180 -10.58 -12.64 -1.66
C LEU A 180 -11.20 -11.72 -0.61
N ILE A 181 -10.57 -10.57 -0.40
CA ILE A 181 -11.08 -9.44 0.36
C ILE A 181 -11.52 -8.36 -0.63
N VAL A 182 -12.74 -7.88 -0.49
CA VAL A 182 -13.29 -6.77 -1.29
C VAL A 182 -13.76 -5.67 -0.35
N CYS A 183 -13.27 -4.43 -0.57
CA CYS A 183 -13.55 -3.27 0.27
C CYS A 183 -13.36 -3.57 1.77
N GLY A 184 -12.26 -4.25 2.10
CA GLY A 184 -11.88 -4.59 3.46
C GLY A 184 -12.60 -5.77 4.10
N ARG A 185 -13.53 -6.45 3.41
CA ARG A 185 -14.29 -7.59 3.96
C ARG A 185 -14.02 -8.88 3.19
N VAL A 186 -14.05 -10.00 3.91
CA VAL A 186 -13.96 -11.34 3.30
C VAL A 186 -15.16 -11.53 2.36
N HIS A 187 -14.88 -11.87 1.11
CA HIS A 187 -15.89 -12.16 0.11
C HIS A 187 -16.01 -13.66 -0.14
N SER A 188 -14.90 -14.33 -0.46
CA SER A 188 -14.86 -15.77 -0.76
C SER A 188 -13.43 -16.32 -0.76
N ALA A 189 -13.26 -17.65 -0.76
CA ALA A 189 -12.01 -18.31 -1.11
C ALA A 189 -12.10 -18.84 -2.55
N LEU A 190 -11.10 -18.59 -3.37
CA LEU A 190 -11.13 -18.87 -4.81
C LEU A 190 -9.81 -19.46 -5.29
N SER A 191 -9.87 -20.33 -6.30
CA SER A 191 -8.68 -20.72 -7.04
C SER A 191 -8.18 -19.57 -7.91
N ALA A 192 -6.91 -19.60 -8.33
CA ALA A 192 -6.39 -18.61 -9.28
C ALA A 192 -7.20 -18.53 -10.59
N ARG A 193 -7.80 -19.65 -11.02
CA ARG A 193 -8.67 -19.71 -12.21
C ARG A 193 -10.00 -18.99 -11.97
N ASP A 194 -10.66 -19.29 -10.86
CA ASP A 194 -11.97 -18.71 -10.54
C ASP A 194 -11.84 -17.21 -10.26
N TYR A 195 -10.76 -16.80 -9.59
CA TYR A 195 -10.44 -15.39 -9.43
C TYR A 195 -10.29 -14.68 -10.76
N ARG A 196 -9.57 -15.27 -11.73
CA ARG A 196 -9.39 -14.65 -13.06
C ARG A 196 -10.72 -14.46 -13.79
N ALA A 197 -11.66 -15.38 -13.64
CA ALA A 197 -13.00 -15.23 -14.21
C ALA A 197 -13.82 -14.14 -13.50
N LEU A 198 -13.65 -13.98 -12.19
CA LEU A 198 -14.35 -12.99 -11.37
C LEU A 198 -13.78 -11.57 -11.49
N ALA A 199 -12.45 -11.41 -11.60
CA ALA A 199 -11.77 -10.12 -11.51
C ALA A 199 -12.37 -8.98 -12.35
N PRO A 200 -12.78 -9.18 -13.63
CA PRO A 200 -13.42 -8.12 -14.42
C PRO A 200 -14.66 -7.50 -13.76
N SER A 201 -15.45 -8.31 -13.04
CA SER A 201 -16.66 -7.86 -12.33
C SER A 201 -16.38 -6.98 -11.12
N LEU A 202 -15.14 -6.97 -10.61
CA LEU A 202 -14.72 -6.15 -9.47
C LEU A 202 -14.30 -4.74 -9.92
N LEU A 203 -14.01 -4.52 -11.20
CA LEU A 203 -13.53 -3.22 -11.71
C LEU A 203 -14.46 -2.04 -11.35
N PRO A 204 -15.81 -2.15 -11.42
CA PRO A 204 -16.68 -1.06 -10.98
C PRO A 204 -16.50 -0.69 -9.50
N GLN A 205 -16.25 -1.67 -8.63
CA GLN A 205 -16.01 -1.42 -7.19
C GLN A 205 -14.64 -0.76 -6.98
N VAL A 206 -13.63 -1.19 -7.72
CA VAL A 206 -12.29 -0.58 -7.74
C VAL A 206 -12.37 0.89 -8.16
N LEU A 207 -13.09 1.19 -9.24
CA LEU A 207 -13.27 2.56 -9.73
C LEU A 207 -14.05 3.41 -8.71
N ALA A 208 -15.10 2.86 -8.08
CA ALA A 208 -15.86 3.57 -7.06
C ALA A 208 -15.00 3.93 -5.84
N ALA A 209 -14.12 3.03 -5.38
CA ALA A 209 -13.15 3.29 -4.32
C ALA A 209 -12.15 4.39 -4.72
N PHE A 210 -11.61 4.30 -5.94
CA PHE A 210 -10.72 5.31 -6.49
C PHE A 210 -11.39 6.70 -6.55
N HIS A 211 -12.65 6.77 -6.99
CA HIS A 211 -13.41 8.02 -7.07
C HIS A 211 -13.66 8.64 -5.68
N ARG A 212 -14.00 7.82 -4.67
CA ARG A 212 -14.17 8.31 -3.29
C ARG A 212 -12.87 8.88 -2.73
N LEU A 213 -11.73 8.21 -2.96
CA LEU A 213 -10.42 8.74 -2.56
C LEU A 213 -10.09 10.05 -3.26
N ALA A 214 -10.35 10.13 -4.58
CA ALA A 214 -10.07 11.32 -5.37
C ALA A 214 -10.77 12.55 -4.81
N ALA A 215 -12.02 12.43 -4.37
CA ALA A 215 -12.78 13.53 -3.79
C ALA A 215 -12.10 14.24 -2.59
N SER A 216 -11.07 13.64 -1.97
CA SER A 216 -10.36 14.19 -0.81
C SER A 216 -8.86 14.45 -1.03
N ALA A 217 -8.35 14.30 -2.25
CA ALA A 217 -6.92 14.32 -2.55
C ALA A 217 -6.54 15.33 -3.64
N ASP A 218 -5.37 15.96 -3.51
CA ASP A 218 -4.76 16.76 -4.58
C ASP A 218 -4.02 15.85 -5.57
N LEU A 219 -3.44 14.76 -5.07
CA LEU A 219 -2.68 13.78 -5.83
C LEU A 219 -2.97 12.35 -5.34
N ILE A 220 -3.29 11.45 -6.27
CA ILE A 220 -3.29 10.01 -6.02
C ILE A 220 -2.07 9.37 -6.67
N LEU A 221 -1.28 8.66 -5.88
CA LEU A 221 -0.24 7.78 -6.39
C LEU A 221 -0.79 6.35 -6.47
N VAL A 222 -0.92 5.86 -7.69
CA VAL A 222 -1.46 4.53 -7.96
C VAL A 222 -0.31 3.53 -8.07
N GLU A 223 -0.39 2.41 -7.37
CA GLU A 223 0.55 1.30 -7.50
C GLU A 223 -0.05 0.18 -8.36
N GLY A 224 0.64 -0.24 -9.41
CA GLY A 224 0.29 -1.45 -10.17
C GLY A 224 0.74 -2.75 -9.49
N ALA A 225 0.29 -3.90 -9.98
CA ALA A 225 0.66 -5.21 -9.45
C ALA A 225 1.48 -6.02 -10.46
N GLY A 226 2.61 -6.59 -10.04
CA GLY A 226 3.46 -7.37 -10.97
C GLY A 226 3.91 -6.55 -12.17
N SER A 227 3.75 -7.11 -13.38
CA SER A 227 4.09 -6.51 -14.68
C SER A 227 2.84 -6.25 -15.54
N PRO A 228 2.75 -5.10 -16.24
CA PRO A 228 1.65 -4.82 -17.16
C PRO A 228 1.75 -5.59 -18.49
N ALA A 229 2.88 -6.24 -18.75
CA ALA A 229 3.17 -6.95 -20.00
C ALA A 229 2.86 -8.46 -19.94
N GLU A 230 2.22 -8.94 -18.87
CA GLU A 230 1.74 -10.32 -18.77
C GLU A 230 0.52 -10.52 -19.68
N ILE A 231 0.77 -10.77 -20.98
CA ILE A 231 -0.27 -10.87 -22.03
C ILE A 231 -1.37 -11.88 -21.70
N ASN A 232 -1.02 -12.93 -20.95
CA ASN A 232 -1.91 -13.98 -20.47
C ASN A 232 -2.85 -13.52 -19.32
N LEU A 233 -2.54 -12.40 -18.67
CA LEU A 233 -3.32 -11.76 -17.62
C LEU A 233 -4.05 -10.50 -18.09
N ARG A 234 -3.82 -10.07 -19.34
CA ARG A 234 -4.33 -8.78 -19.84
C ARG A 234 -5.85 -8.71 -19.90
N ALA A 235 -6.49 -9.80 -20.29
CA ALA A 235 -7.94 -9.92 -20.30
C ALA A 235 -8.47 -9.95 -18.86
N GLY A 236 -9.23 -8.92 -18.48
CA GLY A 236 -9.76 -8.80 -17.12
C GLY A 236 -8.80 -8.17 -16.11
N ASP A 237 -7.71 -7.56 -16.58
CA ASP A 237 -6.77 -6.83 -15.72
C ASP A 237 -7.46 -5.65 -15.02
N ILE A 238 -7.48 -5.71 -13.68
CA ILE A 238 -7.97 -4.61 -12.83
C ILE A 238 -6.83 -3.94 -12.05
N ALA A 239 -5.59 -4.37 -12.25
CA ALA A 239 -4.45 -4.02 -11.42
C ALA A 239 -3.43 -3.13 -12.13
N ASN A 240 -3.30 -3.25 -13.46
CA ASN A 240 -2.32 -2.54 -14.26
C ASN A 240 -2.98 -1.68 -15.35
N MET A 241 -2.79 -2.04 -16.62
CA MET A 241 -3.23 -1.26 -17.77
C MET A 241 -4.74 -1.27 -17.93
N GLY A 242 -5.43 -2.34 -17.55
CA GLY A 242 -6.89 -2.35 -17.58
C GLY A 242 -7.50 -1.32 -16.60
N PHE A 243 -6.89 -1.13 -15.42
CA PHE A 243 -7.24 -0.01 -14.54
C PHE A 243 -6.83 1.34 -15.12
N ALA A 244 -5.58 1.46 -15.60
CA ALA A 244 -5.06 2.72 -16.15
C ALA A 244 -5.89 3.23 -17.34
N GLU A 245 -6.40 2.33 -18.19
CA GLU A 245 -7.29 2.68 -19.30
C GLU A 245 -8.68 3.10 -18.81
N ALA A 246 -9.25 2.35 -17.85
CA ALA A 246 -10.58 2.64 -17.32
C ALA A 246 -10.64 3.99 -16.57
N ALA A 247 -9.61 4.28 -15.76
CA ALA A 247 -9.48 5.51 -15.00
C ALA A 247 -8.72 6.64 -15.73
N ASP A 248 -8.23 6.39 -16.95
CA ASP A 248 -7.47 7.34 -17.78
C ASP A 248 -6.23 7.92 -17.05
N VAL A 249 -5.44 7.06 -16.39
CA VAL A 249 -4.31 7.45 -15.53
C VAL A 249 -2.98 7.32 -16.29
N PRO A 250 -2.09 8.33 -16.25
CA PRO A 250 -0.74 8.23 -16.82
C PRO A 250 0.15 7.27 -16.02
N VAL A 251 1.04 6.56 -16.70
CA VAL A 251 1.84 5.47 -16.13
C VAL A 251 3.34 5.77 -16.22
N VAL A 252 4.07 5.50 -15.14
CA VAL A 252 5.54 5.45 -15.09
C VAL A 252 5.98 4.01 -14.87
N LEU A 253 6.87 3.51 -15.74
CA LEU A 253 7.43 2.16 -15.60
C LEU A 253 8.62 2.15 -14.65
N ILE A 254 8.67 1.14 -13.77
CA ILE A 254 9.77 0.91 -12.82
C ILE A 254 10.51 -0.35 -13.24
N GLY A 255 11.81 -0.21 -13.50
CA GLY A 255 12.70 -1.32 -13.84
C GLY A 255 13.68 -1.61 -12.71
N ASP A 256 13.98 -2.90 -12.48
CA ASP A 256 14.98 -3.33 -11.49
C ASP A 256 16.30 -3.63 -12.21
N ILE A 257 17.33 -2.82 -11.96
CA ILE A 257 18.65 -3.02 -12.55
C ILE A 257 19.48 -4.06 -11.81
N GLU A 258 19.21 -4.32 -10.54
CA GLU A 258 19.94 -5.29 -9.72
C GLU A 258 19.76 -6.72 -10.25
N ARG A 259 18.58 -7.00 -10.81
CA ARG A 259 18.28 -8.29 -11.48
C ARG A 259 18.92 -8.44 -12.86
N GLY A 260 19.52 -7.37 -13.40
CA GLY A 260 20.10 -7.33 -14.74
C GLY A 260 19.07 -7.19 -15.87
N GLY A 261 19.56 -6.84 -17.06
CA GLY A 261 18.73 -6.76 -18.27
C GLY A 261 17.70 -5.63 -18.30
N VAL A 262 17.85 -4.57 -17.49
CA VAL A 262 16.83 -3.52 -17.32
C VAL A 262 16.42 -2.83 -18.63
N ILE A 263 17.35 -2.66 -19.59
CA ILE A 263 17.04 -2.13 -20.93
C ILE A 263 16.03 -3.04 -21.64
N ALA A 264 16.29 -4.34 -21.65
CA ALA A 264 15.40 -5.33 -22.24
C ALA A 264 14.06 -5.42 -21.50
N GLN A 265 14.06 -5.24 -20.18
CA GLN A 265 12.83 -5.16 -19.39
C GLN A 265 11.93 -4.01 -19.89
N PHE A 266 12.46 -2.79 -20.01
CA PHE A 266 11.67 -1.65 -20.50
C PHE A 266 11.23 -1.81 -21.96
N VAL A 267 12.17 -2.17 -22.84
CA VAL A 267 11.90 -2.32 -24.28
C VAL A 267 10.88 -3.44 -24.51
N GLY A 268 11.05 -4.58 -23.83
CA GLY A 268 10.13 -5.72 -23.91
C GLY A 268 8.74 -5.38 -23.37
N THR A 269 8.65 -4.72 -22.21
CA THR A 269 7.36 -4.23 -21.69
C THR A 269 6.70 -3.28 -22.69
N HIS A 270 7.42 -2.26 -23.17
CA HIS A 270 6.89 -1.30 -24.14
C HIS A 270 6.39 -1.99 -25.42
N ALA A 271 7.16 -2.93 -25.97
CA ALA A 271 6.83 -3.63 -27.21
C ALA A 271 5.60 -4.53 -27.11
N LEU A 272 5.31 -5.06 -25.91
CA LEU A 272 4.14 -5.93 -25.66
C LEU A 272 2.85 -5.15 -25.39
N LEU A 273 2.95 -3.86 -25.06
CA LEU A 273 1.79 -2.99 -24.84
C LEU A 273 1.17 -2.58 -26.18
N SER A 274 -0.17 -2.49 -26.20
CA SER A 274 -0.92 -1.93 -27.31
C SER A 274 -0.69 -0.42 -27.45
N ARG A 275 -1.05 0.16 -28.61
CA ARG A 275 -0.89 1.60 -28.82
C ARG A 275 -1.68 2.45 -27.82
N SER A 276 -2.86 2.02 -27.38
CA SER A 276 -3.65 2.77 -26.39
C SER A 276 -2.96 2.80 -25.02
N GLU A 277 -2.19 1.76 -24.69
CA GLU A 277 -1.43 1.68 -23.44
C GLU A 277 -0.10 2.43 -23.52
N GLN A 278 0.60 2.31 -24.65
CA GLN A 278 1.85 3.03 -24.91
C GLN A 278 1.65 4.55 -24.80
N THR A 279 0.53 5.09 -25.27
CA THR A 279 0.24 6.54 -25.16
C THR A 279 -0.01 7.01 -23.72
N ARG A 280 -0.21 6.09 -22.77
CA ARG A 280 -0.35 6.41 -21.33
C ARG A 280 0.99 6.46 -20.61
N LEU A 281 2.04 5.87 -21.20
CA LEU A 281 3.36 5.87 -20.61
C LEU A 281 3.92 7.29 -20.63
N ALA A 282 4.13 7.85 -19.45
CA ALA A 282 4.75 9.16 -19.26
C ALA A 282 6.28 9.08 -19.23
N GLY A 283 6.84 7.92 -18.92
CA GLY A 283 8.29 7.70 -18.81
C GLY A 283 8.62 6.50 -17.94
N TYR A 284 9.85 6.46 -17.45
CA TYR A 284 10.33 5.36 -16.61
C TYR A 284 11.33 5.79 -15.52
N VAL A 285 11.50 4.94 -14.51
CA VAL A 285 12.49 5.05 -13.43
C VAL A 285 13.28 3.74 -13.36
N VAL A 286 14.60 3.85 -13.32
CA VAL A 286 15.50 2.72 -13.04
C VAL A 286 15.72 2.66 -11.54
N ASN A 287 15.46 1.53 -10.91
CA ASN A 287 15.54 1.36 -9.47
C ASN A 287 16.63 0.35 -9.07
N LYS A 288 17.05 0.41 -7.78
CA LYS A 288 18.04 -0.47 -7.15
C LYS A 288 19.43 -0.42 -7.79
N PHE A 289 19.84 0.74 -8.28
CA PHE A 289 21.17 0.91 -8.85
C PHE A 289 22.26 0.76 -7.78
N ARG A 290 23.36 0.06 -8.10
CA ARG A 290 24.54 -0.05 -7.23
C ARG A 290 25.77 0.48 -7.97
N GLY A 291 26.54 1.34 -7.31
CA GLY A 291 27.70 2.01 -7.91
C GLY A 291 27.39 3.44 -8.39
N ASP A 292 28.17 3.94 -9.36
CA ASP A 292 28.00 5.29 -9.94
C ASP A 292 26.90 5.29 -11.03
N PRO A 293 25.77 6.00 -10.83
CA PRO A 293 24.66 6.04 -11.80
C PRO A 293 25.03 6.54 -13.20
N ARG A 294 26.09 7.36 -13.33
CA ARG A 294 26.55 7.88 -14.64
C ARG A 294 27.03 6.79 -15.58
N LEU A 295 27.38 5.61 -15.04
CA LEU A 295 27.72 4.45 -15.85
C LEU A 295 26.52 3.91 -16.64
N PHE A 296 25.30 4.37 -16.35
CA PHE A 296 24.08 3.94 -17.03
C PHE A 296 23.57 4.90 -18.12
N ASP A 297 24.26 6.02 -18.38
CA ASP A 297 23.81 7.04 -19.34
C ASP A 297 23.55 6.46 -20.75
N GLY A 298 24.40 5.53 -21.21
CA GLY A 298 24.19 4.83 -22.49
C GLY A 298 22.94 3.94 -22.50
N GLY A 299 22.57 3.35 -21.36
CA GLY A 299 21.33 2.59 -21.22
C GLY A 299 20.09 3.48 -21.29
N ILE A 300 20.17 4.70 -20.74
CA ILE A 300 19.09 5.69 -20.84
C ILE A 300 18.85 6.08 -22.30
N ALA A 301 19.92 6.36 -23.04
CA ALA A 301 19.85 6.69 -24.47
C ALA A 301 19.21 5.56 -25.29
N GLU A 302 19.66 4.32 -25.09
CA GLU A 302 19.14 3.15 -25.81
C GLU A 302 17.64 2.92 -25.56
N ILE A 303 17.17 3.08 -24.31
CA ILE A 303 15.74 2.98 -23.99
C ILE A 303 14.97 4.10 -24.68
N GLY A 304 15.49 5.33 -24.64
CA GLY A 304 14.89 6.49 -25.30
C GLY A 304 14.75 6.30 -26.81
N GLU A 305 15.79 5.82 -27.49
CA GLU A 305 15.77 5.57 -28.94
C GLU A 305 14.73 4.50 -29.33
N ARG A 306 14.58 3.44 -28.52
CA ARG A 306 13.67 2.32 -28.84
C ARG A 306 12.22 2.56 -28.43
N THR A 307 11.97 3.34 -27.40
CA THR A 307 10.64 3.48 -26.78
C THR A 307 10.08 4.90 -26.86
N GLY A 308 10.93 5.91 -27.07
CA GLY A 308 10.54 7.32 -26.97
C GLY A 308 10.25 7.79 -25.53
N LEU A 309 10.44 6.94 -24.52
CA LEU A 309 10.13 7.27 -23.13
C LEU A 309 11.26 8.08 -22.49
N ALA A 310 10.88 9.08 -21.68
CA ALA A 310 11.81 9.85 -20.87
C ALA A 310 12.17 9.10 -19.58
N CYS A 311 13.44 9.22 -19.16
CA CYS A 311 13.88 8.75 -17.84
C CYS A 311 13.62 9.84 -16.80
N PHE A 312 12.88 9.51 -15.75
CA PHE A 312 12.69 10.38 -14.58
C PHE A 312 13.81 10.25 -13.56
N GLY A 313 14.72 9.29 -13.72
CA GLY A 313 15.90 9.14 -12.88
C GLY A 313 16.35 7.70 -12.67
N VAL A 314 17.56 7.57 -12.12
CA VAL A 314 18.18 6.31 -11.72
C VAL A 314 18.36 6.34 -10.21
N VAL A 315 17.57 5.54 -9.50
CA VAL A 315 17.53 5.51 -8.03
C VAL A 315 18.54 4.48 -7.52
N PRO A 316 19.54 4.91 -6.74
CA PRO A 316 20.45 3.97 -6.07
C PRO A 316 19.71 3.13 -5.04
N TYR A 317 20.25 1.94 -4.74
CA TYR A 317 19.73 1.07 -3.69
C TYR A 317 19.66 1.82 -2.35
N PHE A 318 18.46 1.86 -1.77
CA PHE A 318 18.22 2.48 -0.48
C PHE A 318 18.50 1.48 0.65
N ALA A 319 19.65 1.64 1.33
CA ALA A 319 20.15 0.68 2.32
C ALA A 319 19.17 0.41 3.47
N ASP A 320 18.39 1.43 3.84
CA ASP A 320 17.49 1.41 4.99
C ASP A 320 16.09 0.89 4.65
N ALA A 321 15.87 0.39 3.41
CA ALA A 321 14.59 -0.17 3.00
C ALA A 321 14.12 -1.31 3.92
N GLY A 322 15.06 -2.12 4.42
CA GLY A 322 14.77 -3.24 5.33
C GLY A 322 14.32 -2.84 6.74
N LEU A 323 14.35 -1.54 7.08
CA LEU A 323 13.81 -1.00 8.33
C LEU A 323 12.33 -0.65 8.22
N LEU A 324 11.76 -0.62 7.01
CA LEU A 324 10.33 -0.40 6.80
C LEU A 324 9.57 -1.73 6.78
N PRO A 325 8.30 -1.76 7.23
CA PRO A 325 7.48 -2.95 7.17
C PRO A 325 7.38 -3.49 5.74
N ALA A 326 7.77 -4.75 5.55
CA ALA A 326 7.77 -5.35 4.23
C ALA A 326 6.36 -5.75 3.75
N GLU A 327 6.16 -5.72 2.44
CA GLU A 327 4.88 -6.04 1.81
C GLU A 327 4.52 -7.52 1.93
N ASP A 328 5.47 -8.43 1.68
CA ASP A 328 5.23 -9.87 1.59
C ASP A 328 6.40 -10.68 2.18
N SER A 329 6.20 -12.00 2.29
CA SER A 329 7.20 -12.91 2.83
C SER A 329 8.37 -13.17 1.90
N MET A 330 8.33 -12.76 0.62
CA MET A 330 9.49 -12.85 -0.28
C MET A 330 10.62 -11.95 0.21
N ALA A 331 10.29 -10.83 0.87
CA ALA A 331 11.25 -9.98 1.56
C ALA A 331 12.02 -10.68 2.70
N LEU A 332 11.55 -11.84 3.17
CA LEU A 332 12.22 -12.67 4.20
C LEU A 332 13.25 -13.63 3.60
N ALA A 333 13.37 -13.72 2.26
CA ALA A 333 14.41 -14.51 1.60
C ALA A 333 15.79 -13.83 1.71
N PRO A 334 16.90 -14.59 1.83
CA PRO A 334 18.23 -14.01 1.78
C PRO A 334 18.49 -13.45 0.37
N HIS A 335 19.09 -12.27 0.28
CA HIS A 335 19.46 -11.68 -1.00
C HIS A 335 20.46 -12.59 -1.74
N PRO A 336 20.17 -13.04 -2.99
CA PRO A 336 20.96 -14.07 -3.67
C PRO A 336 22.31 -13.60 -4.23
N ASN A 337 22.74 -12.36 -3.99
CA ASN A 337 23.99 -11.84 -4.56
C ASN A 337 24.89 -11.22 -3.47
N PRO A 338 25.60 -12.04 -2.68
CA PRO A 338 26.78 -11.57 -1.97
C PRO A 338 27.85 -11.24 -3.02
N LEU A 339 28.48 -10.07 -2.89
CA LEU A 339 29.61 -9.62 -3.72
C LEU A 339 30.62 -10.76 -4.01
N PRO A 340 31.30 -10.76 -5.18
CA PRO A 340 32.36 -11.70 -5.47
C PRO A 340 33.47 -11.61 -4.41
N ALA A 341 33.95 -12.77 -3.97
CA ALA A 341 34.96 -12.94 -2.94
C ALA A 341 36.21 -12.09 -3.23
N GLY A 342 36.41 -11.01 -2.46
CA GLY A 342 37.53 -10.09 -2.62
C GLY A 342 37.37 -8.76 -1.89
N GLY A 343 36.14 -8.38 -1.52
CA GLY A 343 35.86 -7.34 -0.52
C GLY A 343 35.31 -7.98 0.75
N GLU A 344 35.68 -7.45 1.91
CA GLU A 344 35.14 -7.85 3.20
C GLU A 344 33.61 -7.91 3.15
N ARG A 345 33.05 -8.97 3.74
CA ARG A 345 31.61 -9.26 3.70
C ARG A 345 30.84 -8.23 4.53
N GLU A 346 30.27 -7.23 3.89
CA GLU A 346 29.19 -6.40 4.44
C GLU A 346 27.87 -6.72 3.71
N SER A 347 27.24 -7.81 4.12
CA SER A 347 25.86 -8.13 3.75
C SER A 347 25.09 -8.47 5.02
N GLY A 348 24.12 -7.63 5.35
CA GLY A 348 23.43 -7.58 6.63
C GLY A 348 23.88 -6.34 7.38
N VAL A 349 22.94 -5.49 7.78
CA VAL A 349 23.20 -4.34 8.65
C VAL A 349 23.97 -4.82 9.89
N GLN A 350 25.30 -4.65 9.89
CA GLN A 350 26.13 -4.83 11.06
C GLN A 350 25.95 -3.60 11.94
N TRP A 351 25.14 -3.74 12.99
CA TRP A 351 25.25 -2.84 14.14
C TRP A 351 26.64 -3.07 14.74
N ARG A 352 27.45 -2.01 14.87
CA ARG A 352 28.76 -2.10 15.51
C ARG A 352 28.58 -2.55 16.96
N THR A 353 29.43 -3.49 17.35
CA THR A 353 29.44 -4.26 18.59
C THR A 353 29.63 -3.40 19.83
N GLY A 354 28.61 -3.34 20.68
CA GLY A 354 28.79 -3.19 22.12
C GLY A 354 28.92 -4.57 22.77
N GLU A 355 29.87 -4.73 23.69
CA GLU A 355 30.03 -5.94 24.50
C GLU A 355 28.79 -6.14 25.40
N GLY A 356 27.83 -6.94 24.94
CA GLY A 356 26.63 -7.28 25.69
C GLY A 356 26.01 -8.59 25.21
N HIS A 357 25.47 -9.38 26.14
CA HIS A 357 24.72 -10.59 25.80
C HIS A 357 23.47 -10.21 24.99
N ARG A 358 23.39 -10.66 23.72
CA ARG A 358 22.19 -10.52 22.90
C ARG A 358 21.21 -11.64 23.24
N VAL A 359 19.93 -11.30 23.32
CA VAL A 359 18.86 -12.29 23.51
C VAL A 359 18.54 -12.91 22.16
N LYS A 360 18.80 -14.21 22.06
CA LYS A 360 18.51 -14.98 20.85
C LYS A 360 17.05 -15.41 20.84
N ILE A 361 16.32 -15.02 19.79
CA ILE A 361 14.91 -15.32 19.58
C ILE A 361 14.79 -16.14 18.30
N ALA A 362 14.20 -17.33 18.38
CA ALA A 362 13.92 -18.15 17.20
C ALA A 362 12.47 -17.98 16.73
N VAL A 363 12.29 -17.85 15.42
CA VAL A 363 10.97 -17.77 14.78
C VAL A 363 10.93 -18.78 13.63
N PRO A 364 10.15 -19.87 13.74
CA PRO A 364 9.95 -20.78 12.63
C PRO A 364 9.31 -20.08 11.43
N LEU A 365 9.96 -20.15 10.25
CA LEU A 365 9.46 -19.51 9.03
C LEU A 365 8.37 -20.39 8.39
N LEU A 366 7.12 -20.12 8.77
CA LEU A 366 5.96 -20.84 8.26
C LEU A 366 5.69 -20.47 6.79
N PRO A 367 5.31 -21.44 5.92
CA PRO A 367 5.01 -21.16 4.51
C PRO A 367 3.90 -20.13 4.30
N ARG A 368 2.90 -20.11 5.19
CA ARG A 368 1.76 -19.18 5.14
C ARG A 368 1.80 -18.17 6.29
N ILE A 369 3.02 -17.80 6.71
CA ILE A 369 3.25 -16.75 7.71
C ILE A 369 2.47 -15.48 7.33
N ALA A 370 1.75 -14.94 8.30
CA ALA A 370 0.98 -13.71 8.18
C ALA A 370 1.46 -12.71 9.23
N ASN A 371 1.37 -11.42 8.90
CA ASN A 371 1.66 -10.32 9.84
C ASN A 371 3.04 -10.42 10.51
N PHE A 372 4.03 -10.89 9.75
CA PHE A 372 5.41 -11.04 10.23
C PHE A 372 6.08 -9.69 10.56
N ASP A 373 5.43 -8.56 10.25
CA ASP A 373 5.85 -7.23 10.71
C ASP A 373 5.77 -7.08 12.25
N ASP A 374 5.06 -7.99 12.94
CA ASP A 374 5.16 -8.16 14.41
C ASP A 374 6.61 -8.31 14.90
N LEU A 375 7.49 -8.82 14.05
CA LEU A 375 8.89 -9.08 14.36
C LEU A 375 9.80 -7.88 14.09
N ASP A 376 9.35 -6.88 13.33
CA ASP A 376 10.18 -5.76 12.90
C ASP A 376 10.69 -4.91 14.08
N PRO A 377 9.86 -4.59 15.11
CA PRO A 377 10.36 -3.90 16.29
C PRO A 377 11.43 -4.70 17.03
N LEU A 378 11.33 -6.02 17.07
CA LEU A 378 12.34 -6.89 17.69
C LEU A 378 13.63 -6.95 16.85
N ARG A 379 13.51 -7.00 15.51
CA ARG A 379 14.66 -7.00 14.59
C ARG A 379 15.46 -5.70 14.71
N ALA A 380 14.80 -4.59 15.00
CA ALA A 380 15.45 -3.30 15.17
C ALA A 380 16.26 -3.20 16.48
N GLU A 381 15.93 -3.98 17.51
CA GLU A 381 16.60 -3.91 18.82
C GLU A 381 18.06 -4.42 18.76
N PRO A 382 19.07 -3.61 19.14
CA PRO A 382 20.46 -4.03 19.09
C PRO A 382 20.76 -5.25 19.97
N GLY A 383 20.09 -5.32 21.11
CA GLY A 383 20.20 -6.40 22.09
C GLY A 383 19.45 -7.68 21.73
N VAL A 384 18.88 -7.79 20.53
CA VAL A 384 18.11 -8.96 20.06
C VAL A 384 18.80 -9.60 18.86
N ASP A 385 19.00 -10.91 18.92
CA ASP A 385 19.41 -11.74 17.79
C ASP A 385 18.19 -12.56 17.30
N LEU A 386 17.47 -12.03 16.30
CA LEU A 386 16.27 -12.66 15.76
C LEU A 386 16.62 -13.62 14.62
N VAL A 387 16.40 -14.92 14.83
CA VAL A 387 16.71 -15.99 13.89
C VAL A 387 15.42 -16.53 13.26
N LEU A 388 15.26 -16.29 11.95
CA LEU A 388 14.24 -16.96 11.16
C LEU A 388 14.69 -18.38 10.81
N VAL A 389 14.09 -19.38 11.43
CA VAL A 389 14.44 -20.80 11.23
C VAL A 389 13.79 -21.28 9.94
N ARG A 390 14.60 -21.62 8.94
CA ARG A 390 14.11 -22.02 7.61
C ARG A 390 13.75 -23.51 7.56
N PRO A 391 12.84 -23.91 6.65
CA PRO A 391 12.56 -25.32 6.40
C PRO A 391 13.84 -26.14 6.21
N GLY A 392 13.88 -27.33 6.82
CA GLY A 392 15.04 -28.22 6.85
C GLY A 392 16.11 -27.87 7.90
N GLN A 393 15.92 -26.82 8.70
CA GLN A 393 16.82 -26.45 9.79
C GLN A 393 16.15 -26.72 11.15
N PRO A 394 16.84 -27.33 12.12
CA PRO A 394 16.30 -27.50 13.48
C PRO A 394 16.25 -26.16 14.23
N LEU A 395 15.42 -26.05 15.27
CA LEU A 395 15.46 -24.87 16.12
C LEU A 395 16.80 -24.82 16.89
N PRO A 396 17.47 -23.65 16.94
CA PRO A 396 18.69 -23.53 17.75
C PRO A 396 18.38 -23.78 19.23
N ARG A 397 19.29 -24.49 19.93
CA ARG A 397 19.11 -24.86 21.35
C ARG A 397 19.43 -23.73 22.33
N ASP A 398 20.19 -22.74 21.88
CA ASP A 398 20.68 -21.60 22.65
C ASP A 398 19.75 -20.38 22.52
N VAL A 399 18.44 -20.61 22.47
CA VAL A 399 17.43 -19.55 22.32
C VAL A 399 16.78 -19.27 23.67
N ALA A 400 16.51 -18.00 23.96
CA ALA A 400 15.78 -17.61 25.18
C ALA A 400 14.26 -17.70 24.96
N LEU A 401 13.83 -17.40 23.73
CA LEU A 401 12.43 -17.30 23.34
C LEU A 401 12.22 -17.93 21.96
N VAL A 402 11.15 -18.70 21.82
CA VAL A 402 10.59 -19.09 20.52
C VAL A 402 9.31 -18.29 20.28
N ILE A 403 9.18 -17.63 19.14
CA ILE A 403 7.94 -16.95 18.73
C ILE A 403 7.29 -17.77 17.61
N LEU A 404 6.03 -18.14 17.81
CA LEU A 404 5.16 -18.70 16.77
C LEU A 404 4.36 -17.54 16.15
N PRO A 405 4.65 -17.14 14.90
CA PRO A 405 3.99 -16.00 14.27
C PRO A 405 2.56 -16.33 13.84
N GLY A 406 1.84 -15.32 13.36
CA GLY A 406 0.53 -15.50 12.73
C GLY A 406 0.61 -16.39 11.47
N SER A 407 -0.49 -17.06 11.15
CA SER A 407 -0.65 -17.87 9.95
C SER A 407 -1.96 -17.55 9.25
N LYS A 408 -1.98 -17.58 7.92
CA LYS A 408 -3.22 -17.53 7.13
C LYS A 408 -3.89 -18.91 6.97
N ALA A 409 -3.18 -19.99 7.27
CA ALA A 409 -3.71 -21.35 7.21
C ALA A 409 -3.16 -22.17 8.37
N THR A 410 -3.76 -21.98 9.55
CA THR A 410 -3.22 -22.42 10.83
C THR A 410 -3.04 -23.94 10.89
N LEU A 411 -4.03 -24.72 10.44
CA LEU A 411 -3.94 -26.19 10.43
C LEU A 411 -2.84 -26.68 9.49
N ALA A 412 -2.68 -26.05 8.33
CA ALA A 412 -1.71 -26.47 7.33
C ALA A 412 -0.27 -26.05 7.70
N ASP A 413 -0.09 -24.92 8.38
CA ASP A 413 1.21 -24.53 8.95
C ASP A 413 1.56 -25.35 10.20
N LEU A 414 0.58 -25.78 11.00
CA LEU A 414 0.81 -26.72 12.10
C LEU A 414 1.26 -28.09 11.57
N ALA A 415 0.62 -28.60 10.52
CA ALA A 415 1.05 -29.83 9.84
C ALA A 415 2.50 -29.70 9.34
N PHE A 416 2.80 -28.59 8.67
CA PHE A 416 4.15 -28.29 8.20
C PHE A 416 5.18 -28.21 9.34
N MET A 417 4.83 -27.57 10.45
CA MET A 417 5.71 -27.50 11.64
C MET A 417 6.10 -28.90 12.15
N ARG A 418 5.16 -29.84 12.12
CA ARG A 418 5.42 -31.25 12.47
C ARG A 418 6.29 -31.96 11.43
N GLU A 419 6.06 -31.72 10.14
CA GLU A 419 6.91 -32.24 9.06
C GLU A 419 8.37 -31.79 9.21
N GLN A 420 8.59 -30.56 9.70
CA GLN A 420 9.94 -30.04 9.99
C GLN A 420 10.53 -30.56 11.32
N GLY A 421 9.76 -31.28 12.13
CA GLY A 421 10.15 -31.71 13.49
C GLY A 421 10.24 -30.57 14.50
N TRP A 422 9.73 -29.38 14.17
CA TRP A 422 9.83 -28.19 15.02
C TRP A 422 8.93 -28.30 16.25
N ASP A 423 7.83 -29.04 16.18
CA ASP A 423 6.98 -29.33 17.35
C ASP A 423 7.78 -30.07 18.45
N ILE A 424 8.62 -31.04 18.06
CA ILE A 424 9.50 -31.78 18.98
C ILE A 424 10.51 -30.84 19.63
N ASP A 425 11.15 -29.97 18.83
CA ASP A 425 12.12 -28.99 19.31
C ASP A 425 11.49 -27.98 20.27
N ILE A 426 10.31 -27.45 19.95
CA ILE A 426 9.56 -26.51 20.79
C ILE A 426 9.21 -27.15 22.14
N LEU A 427 8.72 -28.40 22.13
CA LEU A 427 8.43 -29.14 23.35
C LEU A 427 9.71 -29.41 24.17
N ALA A 428 10.84 -29.67 23.52
CA ALA A 428 12.12 -29.83 24.21
C ALA A 428 12.60 -28.51 24.86
N HIS A 429 12.48 -27.40 24.14
CA HIS A 429 12.79 -26.05 24.63
C HIS A 429 11.96 -25.70 25.87
N GLN A 430 10.64 -25.95 25.83
CA GLN A 430 9.76 -25.73 26.99
C GLN A 430 10.18 -26.56 28.20
N ARG A 431 10.48 -27.86 28.02
CA ARG A 431 10.93 -28.75 29.11
C ARG A 431 12.27 -28.32 29.72
N GLN A 432 13.12 -27.66 28.94
CA GLN A 432 14.39 -27.08 29.41
C GLN A 432 14.20 -25.72 30.09
N GLY A 433 12.96 -25.23 30.17
CA GLY A 433 12.60 -23.99 30.83
C GLY A 433 12.66 -22.75 29.95
N GLY A 434 12.71 -22.94 28.63
CA GLY A 434 12.62 -21.87 27.65
C GLY A 434 11.23 -21.22 27.57
N HIS A 435 11.19 -19.99 27.04
CA HIS A 435 9.95 -19.26 26.84
C HIS A 435 9.40 -19.44 25.42
N ILE A 436 8.08 -19.39 25.30
CA ILE A 436 7.36 -19.48 24.03
C ILE A 436 6.26 -18.42 23.98
N LEU A 437 6.19 -17.66 22.89
CA LEU A 437 5.14 -16.69 22.60
C LEU A 437 4.42 -17.09 21.31
N GLY A 438 3.09 -17.22 21.36
CA GLY A 438 2.26 -17.39 20.17
C GLY A 438 1.50 -16.11 19.81
N LEU A 439 1.50 -15.73 18.54
CA LEU A 439 0.74 -14.59 18.02
C LEU A 439 -0.32 -15.09 17.05
N CYS A 440 -1.60 -14.75 17.29
CA CYS A 440 -2.73 -15.10 16.43
C CYS A 440 -2.76 -16.61 16.07
N GLY A 441 -2.53 -17.01 14.81
CA GLY A 441 -2.44 -18.43 14.43
C GLY A 441 -1.40 -19.22 15.26
N GLY A 442 -0.27 -18.61 15.61
CA GLY A 442 0.71 -19.19 16.52
C GLY A 442 0.18 -19.37 17.95
N TYR A 443 -0.68 -18.47 18.44
CA TYR A 443 -1.38 -18.63 19.72
C TYR A 443 -2.36 -19.82 19.67
N GLN A 444 -3.10 -19.96 18.57
CA GLN A 444 -4.01 -21.09 18.35
C GLN A 444 -3.25 -22.43 18.34
N MET A 445 -2.06 -22.48 17.71
CA MET A 445 -1.19 -23.67 17.68
C MET A 445 -0.73 -24.12 19.06
N LEU A 446 -0.60 -23.22 20.04
CA LEU A 446 -0.21 -23.57 21.41
C LEU A 446 -1.30 -24.34 22.17
N GLY A 447 -2.56 -24.31 21.71
CA GLY A 447 -3.68 -24.99 22.34
C GLY A 447 -3.63 -26.52 22.26
N ARG A 448 -4.64 -27.17 22.85
CA ARG A 448 -4.84 -28.62 22.78
C ARG A 448 -5.39 -29.09 21.43
N ARG A 449 -6.22 -28.28 20.79
CA ARG A 449 -6.94 -28.64 19.56
C ARG A 449 -7.26 -27.41 18.73
N ILE A 450 -7.19 -27.57 17.41
CA ILE A 450 -7.66 -26.61 16.42
C ILE A 450 -8.61 -27.36 15.47
N ALA A 451 -9.77 -26.79 15.17
CA ALA A 451 -10.72 -27.34 14.19
C ALA A 451 -11.18 -26.25 13.22
N ASP A 452 -11.32 -26.60 11.95
CA ASP A 452 -11.90 -25.78 10.88
C ASP A 452 -13.01 -26.59 10.21
N PRO A 453 -14.20 -26.70 10.83
CA PRO A 453 -15.28 -27.56 10.33
C PRO A 453 -15.85 -27.07 8.99
N ASP A 454 -15.74 -25.77 8.71
CA ASP A 454 -16.30 -25.13 7.51
C ASP A 454 -15.28 -24.95 6.39
N GLY A 455 -14.00 -25.25 6.65
CA GLY A 455 -12.92 -25.11 5.67
C GLY A 455 -12.63 -23.66 5.29
N CYS A 456 -12.59 -22.78 6.29
CA CYS A 456 -12.33 -21.35 6.11
C CYS A 456 -10.88 -21.06 5.63
N GLU A 457 -9.93 -21.89 6.02
CA GLU A 457 -8.50 -21.73 5.69
C GLU A 457 -7.93 -22.84 4.80
N GLY A 458 -8.75 -23.81 4.41
CA GLY A 458 -8.39 -24.99 3.61
C GLY A 458 -9.52 -26.03 3.65
N PRO A 459 -9.27 -27.28 3.26
CA PRO A 459 -10.26 -28.34 3.44
C PRO A 459 -10.68 -28.50 4.91
N PRO A 460 -11.97 -28.77 5.19
CA PRO A 460 -12.42 -29.00 6.56
C PRO A 460 -11.59 -30.05 7.28
N ALA A 461 -11.08 -29.70 8.47
CA ALA A 461 -10.16 -30.55 9.20
C ALA A 461 -10.12 -30.22 10.69
N GLU A 462 -9.61 -31.15 11.49
CA GLU A 462 -9.21 -30.90 12.87
C GLU A 462 -7.87 -31.55 13.18
N MET A 463 -7.14 -30.97 14.13
CA MET A 463 -5.82 -31.45 14.52
C MET A 463 -5.52 -31.13 15.99
N PRO A 464 -4.85 -32.03 16.73
CA PRO A 464 -4.27 -31.68 18.02
C PRO A 464 -3.29 -30.53 17.86
N GLY A 465 -3.34 -29.53 18.74
CA GLY A 465 -2.31 -28.49 18.82
C GLY A 465 -1.05 -28.97 19.52
N LEU A 466 -0.19 -28.05 19.97
CA LEU A 466 1.02 -28.38 20.73
C LEU A 466 0.72 -28.77 22.19
N GLY A 467 -0.48 -28.48 22.69
CA GLY A 467 -0.93 -28.83 24.04
C GLY A 467 -0.23 -28.06 25.16
N LEU A 468 0.38 -26.92 24.84
CA LEU A 468 1.13 -26.09 25.78
C LEU A 468 0.23 -25.12 26.58
N LEU A 469 -0.95 -24.80 26.05
CA LEU A 469 -1.99 -24.00 26.70
C LEU A 469 -3.31 -24.81 26.77
N ASP A 470 -4.04 -24.65 27.88
CA ASP A 470 -5.34 -25.31 28.12
C ASP A 470 -6.48 -24.57 27.41
N ILE A 471 -6.35 -24.49 26.09
CA ILE A 471 -7.29 -23.80 25.19
C ILE A 471 -7.55 -24.67 23.96
N GLU A 472 -8.69 -24.47 23.34
CA GLU A 472 -9.06 -25.05 22.05
C GLU A 472 -9.61 -23.96 21.15
N THR A 473 -9.36 -24.06 19.85
CA THR A 473 -9.83 -23.07 18.89
C THR A 473 -10.68 -23.74 17.81
N VAL A 474 -11.84 -23.16 17.53
CA VAL A 474 -12.66 -23.51 16.36
C VAL A 474 -12.62 -22.33 15.40
N LEU A 475 -11.96 -22.53 14.24
CA LEU A 475 -11.95 -21.59 13.13
C LEU A 475 -13.34 -21.52 12.49
N GLY A 476 -13.75 -20.32 12.11
CA GLY A 476 -15.08 -20.03 11.58
C GLY A 476 -15.63 -18.72 12.13
N GLY A 477 -16.90 -18.45 11.80
CA GLY A 477 -17.61 -17.24 12.20
C GLY A 477 -17.10 -15.97 11.50
N ASP A 478 -17.53 -14.83 12.02
CA ASP A 478 -17.13 -13.53 11.49
C ASP A 478 -15.66 -13.22 11.82
N LYS A 479 -14.93 -12.71 10.82
CA LYS A 479 -13.56 -12.27 11.00
C LYS A 479 -13.52 -11.06 11.93
N ARG A 480 -12.76 -11.16 13.02
CA ARG A 480 -12.51 -10.03 13.92
C ARG A 480 -11.47 -9.11 13.31
N LEU A 481 -11.84 -7.84 13.12
CA LEU A 481 -10.99 -6.76 12.61
C LEU A 481 -11.17 -5.55 13.51
N ALA A 482 -10.21 -5.27 14.38
CA ALA A 482 -10.30 -4.14 15.28
C ALA A 482 -8.92 -3.55 15.58
N GLN A 483 -8.82 -2.22 15.62
CA GLN A 483 -7.71 -1.54 16.28
C GLN A 483 -7.97 -1.60 17.79
N VAL A 484 -6.97 -2.02 18.55
CA VAL A 484 -7.13 -2.28 19.99
C VAL A 484 -5.95 -1.74 20.77
N THR A 485 -6.25 -1.26 21.98
CA THR A 485 -5.26 -0.86 22.97
C THR A 485 -5.62 -1.48 24.31
N GLY A 486 -4.67 -1.54 25.23
CA GLY A 486 -4.86 -2.21 26.51
C GLY A 486 -3.58 -2.23 27.32
N HIS A 487 -3.47 -3.22 28.21
CA HIS A 487 -2.26 -3.44 28.99
C HIS A 487 -1.95 -4.92 29.17
N GLU A 488 -0.67 -5.24 29.37
CA GLU A 488 -0.26 -6.55 29.82
C GLU A 488 -0.65 -6.77 31.29
N ILE A 489 -1.30 -7.90 31.60
CA ILE A 489 -1.83 -8.16 32.94
C ILE A 489 -0.72 -8.24 34.00
N PRO A 490 0.38 -9.03 33.82
CA PRO A 490 1.43 -9.12 34.84
C PRO A 490 2.13 -7.81 35.20
N THR A 491 2.30 -6.87 34.27
CA THR A 491 3.16 -5.69 34.46
C THR A 491 2.42 -4.36 34.41
N GLY A 492 1.19 -4.34 33.89
CA GLY A 492 0.46 -3.11 33.60
C GLY A 492 1.02 -2.30 32.44
N MET A 493 2.01 -2.82 31.69
CA MET A 493 2.60 -2.08 30.57
C MET A 493 1.59 -1.89 29.45
N PRO A 494 1.49 -0.69 28.86
CA PRO A 494 0.52 -0.42 27.81
C PRO A 494 0.86 -1.22 26.55
N VAL A 495 -0.15 -1.71 25.87
CA VAL A 495 -0.04 -2.38 24.56
C VAL A 495 -1.02 -1.75 23.57
N TRP A 496 -0.67 -1.79 22.30
CA TRP A 496 -1.54 -1.36 21.21
C TRP A 496 -1.23 -2.12 19.93
N GLY A 497 -2.21 -2.15 19.04
CA GLY A 497 -2.10 -2.82 17.76
C GLY A 497 -3.47 -3.16 17.22
N TYR A 498 -3.62 -4.35 16.65
CA TYR A 498 -4.86 -4.76 16.02
C TYR A 498 -5.12 -6.26 16.16
N GLU A 499 -6.40 -6.62 16.16
CA GLU A 499 -6.87 -7.99 16.04
C GLU A 499 -7.27 -8.25 14.59
N MET A 500 -6.78 -9.37 14.05
CA MET A 500 -7.12 -9.85 12.72
C MET A 500 -7.10 -11.38 12.72
N HIS A 501 -8.19 -11.99 13.16
CA HIS A 501 -8.26 -13.44 13.28
C HIS A 501 -9.63 -14.01 12.96
N LEU A 502 -9.63 -15.30 12.67
CA LEU A 502 -10.83 -16.12 12.54
C LEU A 502 -10.87 -17.11 13.71
N GLY A 503 -12.09 -17.50 14.06
CA GLY A 503 -12.33 -18.51 15.06
C GLY A 503 -12.45 -17.99 16.49
N ILE A 504 -12.98 -18.87 17.33
CA ILE A 504 -13.26 -18.65 18.73
C ILE A 504 -12.38 -19.60 19.54
N THR A 505 -11.61 -19.04 20.46
CA THR A 505 -10.83 -19.80 21.43
C THR A 505 -11.58 -19.90 22.74
N ILE A 506 -11.66 -21.10 23.29
CA ILE A 506 -12.28 -21.41 24.58
C ILE A 506 -11.35 -22.30 25.41
N GLY A 507 -11.56 -22.33 26.73
CA GLY A 507 -10.93 -23.31 27.59
C GLY A 507 -10.50 -22.75 28.96
N PRO A 508 -10.14 -23.62 29.91
CA PRO A 508 -9.68 -23.23 31.24
C PRO A 508 -8.48 -22.27 31.25
N GLY A 509 -7.62 -22.31 30.22
CA GLY A 509 -6.45 -21.46 30.07
C GLY A 509 -6.77 -19.97 30.01
N LEU A 510 -7.97 -19.61 29.54
CA LEU A 510 -8.45 -18.22 29.46
C LEU A 510 -8.67 -17.57 30.83
N LYS A 511 -8.65 -18.35 31.93
CA LYS A 511 -8.66 -17.82 33.30
C LYS A 511 -7.35 -17.09 33.68
N ARG A 512 -6.29 -17.26 32.88
CA ARG A 512 -5.02 -16.54 33.01
C ARG A 512 -4.71 -15.83 31.69
N PRO A 513 -5.40 -14.72 31.39
CA PRO A 513 -5.18 -14.00 30.15
C PRO A 513 -3.78 -13.36 30.15
N MET A 514 -3.26 -13.08 28.96
CA MET A 514 -2.00 -12.35 28.80
C MET A 514 -2.24 -10.84 28.89
N LEU A 515 -3.33 -10.38 28.28
CA LEU A 515 -3.65 -8.98 28.07
C LEU A 515 -5.06 -8.67 28.58
N ASP A 516 -5.27 -7.41 28.98
CA ASP A 516 -6.58 -6.81 29.14
C ASP A 516 -6.75 -5.69 28.10
N LEU A 517 -7.63 -5.91 27.13
CA LEU A 517 -7.93 -5.01 26.02
C LEU A 517 -9.22 -4.24 26.32
N HIS A 518 -9.14 -3.25 27.22
CA HIS A 518 -10.27 -2.44 27.71
C HIS A 518 -11.40 -3.23 28.37
N GLY A 519 -11.06 -4.10 29.32
CA GLY A 519 -12.03 -4.94 30.03
C GLY A 519 -12.37 -6.23 29.29
N HIS A 520 -11.71 -6.48 28.16
CA HIS A 520 -11.80 -7.73 27.41
C HIS A 520 -10.48 -8.52 27.56
N PRO A 521 -10.49 -9.60 28.36
CA PRO A 521 -9.31 -10.44 28.51
C PRO A 521 -8.95 -11.11 27.19
N ASP A 522 -7.68 -11.03 26.79
CA ASP A 522 -7.14 -11.67 25.59
C ASP A 522 -5.95 -12.59 25.91
N GLY A 523 -5.86 -13.67 25.13
CA GLY A 523 -4.78 -14.63 25.22
C GLY A 523 -4.85 -15.59 26.41
N ALA A 524 -3.78 -16.35 26.58
CA ALA A 524 -3.61 -17.24 27.73
C ALA A 524 -2.13 -17.38 28.12
N VAL A 525 -1.89 -17.64 29.39
CA VAL A 525 -0.56 -17.85 29.99
C VAL A 525 -0.51 -19.18 30.76
N SER A 526 0.58 -19.92 30.62
CA SER A 526 0.86 -21.15 31.37
C SER A 526 1.04 -20.87 32.87
N ALA A 527 0.95 -21.91 33.70
CA ALA A 527 1.03 -21.77 35.16
C ALA A 527 2.37 -21.21 35.64
N ASP A 528 3.45 -21.53 34.90
CA ASP A 528 4.81 -21.08 35.16
C ASP A 528 5.18 -19.78 34.44
N GLY A 529 4.25 -19.19 33.67
CA GLY A 529 4.48 -17.94 32.94
C GLY A 529 5.41 -18.05 31.72
N ARG A 530 5.83 -19.26 31.33
CA ARG A 530 6.83 -19.47 30.26
C ARG A 530 6.21 -19.57 28.87
N VAL A 531 4.99 -20.07 28.77
CA VAL A 531 4.23 -20.14 27.53
C VAL A 531 3.11 -19.11 27.60
N MET A 532 3.03 -18.25 26.59
CA MET A 532 1.97 -17.27 26.48
C MET A 532 1.56 -17.07 25.02
N GLY A 533 0.37 -16.55 24.79
CA GLY A 533 -0.02 -16.10 23.47
C GLY A 533 -1.28 -15.24 23.50
N CYS A 534 -1.48 -14.48 22.44
CA CYS A 534 -2.55 -13.49 22.30
C CYS A 534 -2.97 -13.32 20.83
N TYR A 535 -4.13 -12.68 20.60
CA TYR A 535 -4.59 -12.32 19.26
C TYR A 535 -4.06 -10.95 18.79
N LEU A 536 -3.51 -10.16 19.71
CA LEU A 536 -2.96 -8.85 19.41
C LEU A 536 -1.72 -8.93 18.50
N HIS A 537 -1.85 -8.44 17.27
CA HIS A 537 -0.73 -8.09 16.41
C HIS A 537 -0.24 -6.66 16.71
N GLY A 538 1.01 -6.36 16.40
CA GLY A 538 1.66 -5.08 16.71
C GLY A 538 2.16 -4.97 18.16
N LEU A 539 2.10 -6.07 18.92
CA LEU A 539 2.43 -6.12 20.35
C LEU A 539 3.77 -5.43 20.68
N PHE A 540 4.80 -5.67 19.88
CA PHE A 540 6.14 -5.11 20.09
C PHE A 540 6.32 -3.70 19.54
N ALA A 541 5.33 -3.11 18.85
CA ALA A 541 5.34 -1.69 18.49
C ALA A 541 5.18 -0.81 19.73
N SER A 542 4.61 -1.34 20.82
CA SER A 542 4.66 -0.69 22.13
C SER A 542 6.06 -0.70 22.71
N ASP A 543 6.76 0.43 22.65
CA ASP A 543 8.09 0.57 23.23
C ASP A 543 8.13 0.24 24.75
N PRO A 544 7.19 0.73 25.59
CA PRO A 544 7.17 0.36 27.01
C PRO A 544 7.04 -1.14 27.23
N PHE A 545 6.11 -1.80 26.52
CA PHE A 545 5.93 -3.24 26.61
C PHE A 545 7.16 -4.00 26.09
N ARG A 546 7.65 -3.67 24.89
CA ARG A 546 8.80 -4.33 24.26
C ARG A 546 10.02 -4.29 25.17
N ARG A 547 10.32 -3.13 25.76
CA ARG A 547 11.45 -2.97 26.71
C ARG A 547 11.26 -3.83 27.96
N ALA A 548 10.09 -3.79 28.58
CA ALA A 548 9.80 -4.59 29.79
C ALA A 548 9.80 -6.10 29.51
N PHE A 549 9.29 -6.51 28.35
CA PHE A 549 9.25 -7.90 27.91
C PHE A 549 10.66 -8.43 27.65
N LEU A 550 11.49 -7.68 26.93
CA LEU A 550 12.87 -8.05 26.64
C LEU A 550 13.74 -8.11 27.90
N ALA A 551 13.52 -7.22 28.88
CA ALA A 551 14.25 -7.23 30.15
C ALA A 551 14.12 -8.56 30.93
N ARG A 552 13.04 -9.34 30.70
CA ARG A 552 12.85 -10.69 31.29
C ARG A 552 13.95 -11.67 30.89
N PHE A 553 14.58 -11.44 29.75
CA PHE A 553 15.62 -12.29 29.18
C PHE A 553 17.03 -11.74 29.45
N GLY A 554 17.17 -10.75 30.33
CA GLY A 554 18.46 -10.20 30.73
C GLY A 554 19.11 -9.28 29.69
N THR A 555 18.37 -8.84 28.67
CA THR A 555 18.86 -7.79 27.75
C THR A 555 18.58 -6.40 28.32
N THR A 556 19.50 -5.48 28.09
CA THR A 556 19.25 -4.06 28.30
C THR A 556 18.51 -3.56 27.06
N PRO A 557 17.25 -3.12 27.19
CA PRO A 557 16.49 -2.68 26.03
C PRO A 557 17.15 -1.47 25.35
N GLY A 558 17.13 -1.41 24.02
CA GLY A 558 17.65 -0.27 23.30
C GLY A 558 16.82 1.00 23.56
N ALA A 559 17.42 2.15 23.26
CA ALA A 559 16.73 3.44 23.25
C ALA A 559 15.84 3.64 22.01
N ILE A 560 15.57 2.57 21.26
CA ILE A 560 14.79 2.66 20.03
C ILE A 560 13.34 2.97 20.36
N GLU A 561 12.78 3.91 19.60
CA GLU A 561 11.35 4.17 19.52
C GLU A 561 10.91 3.77 18.12
N TYR A 562 10.10 2.71 18.04
CA TYR A 562 9.83 2.06 16.76
C TYR A 562 9.05 2.97 15.80
N GLU A 563 7.98 3.58 16.29
CA GLU A 563 7.14 4.45 15.46
C GLU A 563 7.90 5.68 14.94
N PRO A 564 8.64 6.45 15.78
CA PRO A 564 9.51 7.52 15.29
C PRO A 564 10.59 7.07 14.30
N MET A 565 11.15 5.87 14.48
CA MET A 565 12.14 5.32 13.55
C MET A 565 11.54 5.16 12.14
N ILE A 566 10.32 4.61 12.02
CA ILE A 566 9.65 4.45 10.73
C ILE A 566 9.43 5.81 10.05
N GLU A 567 8.97 6.83 10.79
CA GLU A 567 8.80 8.19 10.25
C GLU A 567 10.12 8.74 9.70
N ASN A 568 11.22 8.60 10.46
CA ASN A 568 12.54 9.06 10.04
C ASN A 568 13.06 8.30 8.81
N VAL A 569 12.80 6.99 8.70
CA VAL A 569 13.18 6.21 7.51
C VAL A 569 12.38 6.67 6.30
N LEU A 570 11.08 6.97 6.44
CA LEU A 570 10.26 7.55 5.37
C LEU A 570 10.77 8.93 4.92
N ASP A 571 11.21 9.77 5.86
CA ASP A 571 11.79 11.08 5.52
C ASP A 571 13.11 10.94 4.77
N ARG A 572 13.99 10.02 5.19
CA ARG A 572 15.25 9.74 4.47
C ARG A 572 15.00 9.10 3.10
N LEU A 573 13.97 8.28 2.97
CA LEU A 573 13.55 7.75 1.68
C LEU A 573 13.06 8.87 0.76
N ALA A 574 12.27 9.81 1.27
CA ALA A 574 11.86 10.99 0.51
C ALA A 574 13.07 11.83 0.07
N ASP A 575 14.01 12.12 0.96
CA ASP A 575 15.25 12.85 0.63
C ASP A 575 16.10 12.09 -0.39
N HIS A 576 16.09 10.75 -0.34
CA HIS A 576 16.76 9.90 -1.32
C HIS A 576 16.12 10.03 -2.70
N LEU A 577 14.78 9.97 -2.79
CA LEU A 577 14.08 10.11 -4.06
C LEU A 577 14.19 11.53 -4.62
N GLU A 578 14.11 12.58 -3.81
CA GLU A 578 14.28 13.96 -4.27
C GLU A 578 15.67 14.23 -4.87
N ARG A 579 16.71 13.54 -4.37
CA ARG A 579 18.06 13.65 -4.91
C ARG A 579 18.26 12.95 -6.25
N HIS A 580 17.47 11.91 -6.53
CA HIS A 580 17.73 10.99 -7.64
C HIS A 580 16.63 10.96 -8.71
N LEU A 581 15.48 11.58 -8.45
CA LEU A 581 14.36 11.68 -9.38
C LEU A 581 14.04 13.13 -9.74
N ASP A 582 13.61 13.34 -10.98
CA ASP A 582 12.96 14.59 -11.40
C ASP A 582 11.51 14.63 -10.87
N VAL A 583 11.39 14.94 -9.58
CA VAL A 583 10.12 15.06 -8.87
C VAL A 583 9.17 16.10 -9.51
N PRO A 584 9.64 17.29 -9.93
CA PRO A 584 8.80 18.23 -10.68
C PRO A 584 8.23 17.62 -11.98
N ALA A 585 9.03 16.91 -12.77
CA ALA A 585 8.55 16.27 -14.00
C ALA A 585 7.57 15.12 -13.71
N LEU A 586 7.80 14.32 -12.65
CA LEU A 586 6.85 13.32 -12.20
C LEU A 586 5.50 13.94 -11.81
N LEU A 587 5.51 15.05 -11.06
CA LEU A 587 4.28 15.76 -10.69
C LEU A 587 3.57 16.37 -11.92
N ALA A 588 4.34 16.89 -12.89
CA ALA A 588 3.80 17.42 -14.14
C ALA A 588 3.21 16.32 -15.04
N ALA A 589 3.72 15.10 -14.94
CA ALA A 589 3.18 13.95 -15.65
C ALA A 589 1.81 13.49 -15.12
N ALA A 590 1.49 13.78 -13.85
CA ALA A 590 0.21 13.44 -13.24
C ALA A 590 -0.94 14.24 -13.86
N ARG A 591 -2.07 13.57 -14.16
CA ARG A 591 -3.21 14.17 -14.88
C ARG A 591 -4.53 13.91 -14.14
N PRO A 592 -5.56 14.74 -14.33
CA PRO A 592 -6.90 14.45 -13.83
C PRO A 592 -7.38 13.10 -14.39
N PRO A 593 -7.76 12.14 -13.54
CA PRO A 593 -8.28 10.86 -14.02
C PRO A 593 -9.72 11.04 -14.55
N ARG A 594 -10.17 10.05 -15.32
CA ARG A 594 -11.57 9.95 -15.72
C ARG A 594 -12.43 9.56 -14.52
N LEU A 595 -13.07 10.56 -13.93
CA LEU A 595 -14.10 10.39 -12.90
C LEU A 595 -15.47 10.42 -13.60
N THR A 596 -15.96 9.27 -14.09
CA THR A 596 -17.37 9.19 -14.50
C THR A 596 -18.22 9.34 -13.24
N ARG A 597 -19.17 10.29 -13.22
CA ARG A 597 -20.20 10.31 -12.16
C ARG A 597 -20.83 8.92 -12.11
N ALA A 598 -20.75 8.27 -10.95
CA ALA A 598 -21.51 7.05 -10.70
C ALA A 598 -22.98 7.36 -11.03
N ALA A 599 -23.59 6.51 -11.86
CA ALA A 599 -25.01 6.59 -12.20
C ALA A 599 -25.88 6.34 -10.97
#